data_AF-A0A249JZD2-F1
#
_entry.id   AF-A0A249JZD2-F1
#
_cell.length_a   1.000
_cell.length_b   1.000
_cell.length_c   1.000
_cell.angle_alpha   90.00
_cell.angle_beta   90.00
_cell.angle_gamma   90.00
#
_symmetry.space_group_name_H-M   'P 1'
#
loop_
_entity.id
_entity.type
_entity.pdbx_description
1 polymer ?
#
loop_
_entity_poly.entity_id
_entity_poly.type
_entity_poly.pdbx_seq_one_letter_code
_entity_poly.pdbx_strand_id
1 'polypeptide(L)' 'MKEQACSVLPPLFNGSQFINVSIKSILESMREIDELVLINDGSDDISKEELKELEKRDSRIKIINKNHSISL' A
#
# COMPACT_ATOMS: atom_id res chain seq x y z
N MET A 1 28.81 4.43 -3.96
CA MET A 1 28.07 3.52 -3.04
C MET A 1 26.92 2.94 -3.83
N LYS A 2 26.62 1.64 -3.68
CA LYS A 2 25.48 1.02 -4.39
C LYS A 2 24.21 1.39 -3.63
N GLU A 3 23.29 2.08 -4.27
CA GLU A 3 21.98 2.34 -3.67
C GLU A 3 21.14 1.06 -3.71
N GLN A 4 20.57 0.69 -2.57
CA GLN A 4 19.73 -0.49 -2.42
C GLN A 4 18.32 -0.04 -2.04
N ALA A 5 17.33 -0.44 -2.85
CA ALA A 5 15.93 -0.15 -2.63
C ALA A 5 15.39 -0.92 -1.41
N CYS A 6 14.45 -0.32 -0.69
CA CYS A 6 13.70 -0.93 0.38
C CYS A 6 12.22 -1.08 -0.02
N SER A 7 11.61 -2.20 0.36
CA SER A 7 10.18 -2.47 0.16
C SER A 7 9.48 -2.47 1.52
N VAL A 8 8.47 -1.60 1.68
CA VAL A 8 7.71 -1.47 2.94
C VAL A 8 6.32 -2.08 2.75
N LEU A 9 5.96 -3.03 3.63
CA LEU A 9 4.63 -3.66 3.65
C LEU A 9 3.94 -3.35 4.99
N PRO A 10 3.11 -2.30 5.07
CA PRO A 10 2.33 -2.04 6.28
C PRO A 10 1.13 -3.01 6.37
N PRO A 11 0.76 -3.46 7.58
CA PRO A 11 -0.48 -4.22 7.76
C PRO A 11 -1.70 -3.34 7.47
N LEU A 12 -2.62 -3.84 6.64
CA LEU A 12 -3.91 -3.20 6.36
C LEU A 12 -4.97 -3.74 7.32
N PHE A 13 -4.91 -3.39 8.60
CA PHE A 13 -5.90 -3.82 9.59
C PHE A 13 -6.46 -2.61 10.35
N ASN A 14 -7.79 -2.45 10.29
CA ASN A 14 -8.59 -1.51 11.07
C ASN A 14 -8.16 -0.04 11.00
N GLY A 15 -8.58 0.65 9.94
CA GLY A 15 -8.71 2.11 9.98
C GLY A 15 -8.49 2.78 8.64
N SER A 16 -9.50 2.79 7.78
CA SER A 16 -9.59 3.72 6.63
C SER A 16 -9.30 5.17 7.05
N GLN A 17 -9.62 5.54 8.29
CA GLN A 17 -9.28 6.86 8.83
C GLN A 17 -7.77 7.10 9.06
N PHE A 18 -6.97 6.06 9.32
CA PHE A 18 -5.54 6.19 9.65
C PHE A 18 -4.62 5.85 8.48
N ILE A 19 -5.11 5.08 7.51
CA ILE A 19 -4.29 4.62 6.39
C ILE A 19 -3.65 5.77 5.62
N ASN A 20 -4.39 6.85 5.39
CA ASN A 20 -3.89 8.04 4.71
C ASN A 20 -2.77 8.73 5.48
N VAL A 21 -2.83 8.76 6.81
CA VAL A 21 -1.80 9.37 7.67
C VAL A 21 -0.57 8.48 7.71
N SER A 22 -0.75 7.17 7.89
CA SER A 22 0.34 6.20 7.90
C SER A 22 1.07 6.15 6.56
N ILE A 23 0.36 6.07 5.44
CA ILE A 23 0.96 6.10 4.10
C ILE A 23 1.74 7.39 3.90
N LYS A 24 1.17 8.54 4.25
CA LYS A 24 1.87 9.83 4.13
C LYS A 24 3.18 9.83 4.93
N SER A 25 3.14 9.39 6.18
CA SER A 25 4.32 9.35 7.05
C SER A 25 5.41 8.42 6.51
N ILE A 26 5.03 7.28 5.95
CA ILE A 26 5.95 6.33 5.32
C ILE A 26 6.58 6.97 4.07
N LEU A 27 5.78 7.54 3.18
CA LEU A 27 6.24 8.16 1.93
C LEU A 27 7.20 9.34 2.14
N GLU A 28 7.00 10.12 3.21
CA GLU A 28 7.89 11.23 3.58
C GLU A 28 9.28 10.75 4.02
N SER A 29 9.40 9.49 4.47
CA SER A 29 10.66 8.89 4.91
C SER A 29 11.33 8.03 3.81
N MET A 30 10.64 7.78 2.71
CA MET A 30 11.11 6.96 1.60
C MET A 30 11.89 7.77 0.57
N ARG A 31 12.91 7.15 -0.03
CA ARG A 31 13.61 7.69 -1.20
C ARG A 31 12.82 7.39 -2.47
N GLU A 32 13.26 7.94 -3.60
CA GLU A 32 12.64 7.69 -4.91
C GLU A 32 12.77 6.23 -5.37
N ILE A 33 13.85 5.55 -4.96
CA ILE A 33 14.11 4.15 -5.30
C ILE A 33 13.34 3.15 -4.44
N ASP A 34 12.74 3.60 -3.34
CA ASP A 34 12.02 2.73 -2.41
C ASP A 34 10.58 2.49 -2.89
N GLU A 35 9.96 1.39 -2.45
CA GLU A 35 8.58 1.04 -2.82
C GLU A 35 7.70 0.74 -1.59
N LEU A 36 6.43 1.12 -1.70
CA LEU A 36 5.40 0.89 -0.69
C LEU A 36 4.38 -0.09 -1.27
N VAL A 37 4.31 -1.29 -0.72
CA VAL A 37 3.44 -2.34 -1.22
C VAL A 37 2.28 -2.54 -0.24
N LEU A 38 1.06 -2.26 -0.71
CA LEU A 38 -0.16 -2.48 0.06
C LEU A 38 -0.80 -3.78 -0.41
N ILE A 39 -1.02 -4.72 0.51
CA ILE A 39 -1.66 -6.01 0.21
C ILE A 39 -3.11 -5.95 0.66
N ASN A 40 -4.03 -5.86 -0.30
CA ASN A 40 -5.46 -6.02 -0.04
C ASN A 40 -5.82 -7.51 -0.12
N ASP A 41 -6.07 -8.16 1.02
CA ASP A 41 -6.41 -9.59 1.11
C ASP A 41 -7.93 -9.87 0.97
N GLY A 42 -8.65 -8.95 0.32
CA GLY A 42 -10.10 -9.01 0.18
C GLY A 42 -10.84 -8.50 1.41
N SER A 43 -10.24 -7.58 2.18
CA SER A 43 -10.97 -6.88 3.24
C SER A 43 -11.90 -5.83 2.62
N ASP A 44 -13.09 -5.68 3.20
CA ASP A 44 -14.05 -4.63 2.81
C ASP A 44 -13.74 -3.27 3.47
N ASP A 45 -12.67 -3.20 4.28
CA ASP A 45 -12.33 -2.01 5.07
C ASP A 45 -11.83 -0.83 4.21
N ILE A 46 -11.29 -1.11 3.02
CA ILE A 46 -10.77 -0.10 2.11
C ILE A 46 -11.41 -0.32 0.75
N SER A 47 -12.12 0.69 0.26
CA SER A 47 -12.77 0.64 -1.05
C SER A 47 -11.72 0.54 -2.17
N LYS A 48 -12.09 -0.12 -3.28
CA LYS A 48 -11.24 -0.18 -4.48
C LYS A 48 -10.93 1.21 -5.03
N GLU A 49 -11.85 2.15 -4.85
CA GLU A 49 -11.72 3.55 -5.23
C GLU A 49 -10.62 4.22 -4.40
N GLU A 50 -10.59 4.01 -3.09
CA GLU A 50 -9.56 4.56 -2.20
C GLU A 50 -8.17 4.01 -2.53
N LEU A 51 -8.06 2.72 -2.81
CA LEU A 51 -6.82 2.10 -3.29
C LEU A 51 -6.34 2.73 -4.61
N LYS A 52 -7.24 2.95 -5.58
CA LYS A 52 -6.88 3.61 -6.85
C LYS A 52 -6.40 5.04 -6.66
N GLU A 53 -7.01 5.80 -5.76
CA GLU A 53 -6.57 7.16 -5.48
C GLU A 53 -5.20 7.18 -4.79
N LEU A 54 -4.89 6.19 -3.95
CA LEU A 54 -3.56 6.01 -3.38
C LEU A 54 -2.51 5.71 -4.47
N GLU A 55 -2.78 4.79 -5.40
CA GLU A 55 -1.85 4.52 -6.52
C GLU A 55 -1.59 5.73 -7.41
N LYS A 56 -2.60 6.58 -7.64
CA LYS A 56 -2.42 7.81 -8.43
C LYS A 56 -1.60 8.88 -7.71
N ARG A 57 -1.58 8.85 -6.38
CA ARG A 57 -0.98 9.90 -5.56
C ARG A 57 0.54 9.84 -5.54
N ASP A 58 1.13 8.65 -5.61
CA ASP A 58 2.58 8.46 -5.58
C ASP A 58 2.96 7.19 -6.35
N SER A 59 3.89 7.30 -7.30
CA SER A 59 4.32 6.20 -8.18
C SER A 59 5.06 5.07 -7.45
N ARG A 60 5.49 5.30 -6.21
CA ARG A 60 6.12 4.30 -5.35
C ARG A 60 5.11 3.37 -4.69
N ILE A 61 3.81 3.71 -4.72
CA ILE A 61 2.74 2.87 -4.19
C ILE A 61 2.41 1.76 -5.20
N LYS A 62 2.42 0.51 -4.74
CA LYS A 62 1.97 -0.66 -5.48
C LYS A 62 0.91 -1.39 -4.69
N ILE A 63 -0.22 -1.70 -5.31
CA ILE A 63 -1.30 -2.42 -4.65
C ILE A 63 -1.42 -3.84 -5.20
N ILE A 64 -1.31 -4.81 -4.31
CA ILE A 64 -1.52 -6.23 -4.62
C ILE A 64 -2.88 -6.63 -4.06
N ASN A 65 -3.83 -6.88 -4.96
CA ASN A 65 -5.14 -7.43 -4.59
C ASN A 65 -5.06 -8.96 -4.62
N LYS A 66 -5.20 -9.58 -3.46
CA LYS A 66 -5.28 -11.04 -3.33
C LYS A 66 -6.76 -11.43 -3.33
N ASN A 67 -7.24 -11.91 -4.47
CA ASN A 67 -8.54 -12.56 -4.53
C ASN A 67 -8.41 -13.95 -3.89
N HIS A 68 -9.13 -14.21 -2.79
CA HIS A 68 -9.33 -15.57 -2.32
C HIS A 68 -10.15 -16.35 -3.35
N SER A 69 -9.47 -16.95 -4.33
CA SER A 69 -10.04 -17.95 -5.23
C SER A 69 -9.80 -19.32 -4.59
N ILE A 70 -10.48 -19.60 -3.48
CA ILE A 70 -10.65 -20.99 -3.03
C ILE A 70 -11.94 -21.46 -3.70
N SER A 71 -11.83 -21.89 -4.95
CA SER A 71 -12.85 -22.77 -5.52
C SER A 71 -12.62 -24.15 -4.92
N LEU A 72 -13.44 -24.51 -3.93
CA LEU A 72 -13.68 -25.91 -3.54
C LEU A 72 -14.74 -26.50 -4.47
#